data_AF-A0A2G1QH72-F1
#
_entry.id   AF-A0A2G1QH72-F1
#
_cell.length_a   1.000
_cell.length_b   1.000
_cell.length_c   1.000
_cell.angle_alpha   90.00
_cell.angle_beta   90.00
_cell.angle_gamma   90.00
#
_symmetry.space_group_name_H-M   'P 1'
#
loop_
_entity.id
_entity.type
_entity.pdbx_description
1 polymer ?
#
loop_
_entity_poly.entity_id
_entity_poly.type
_entity_poly.pdbx_seq_one_letter_code
_entity_poly.pdbx_strand_id
1 'polypeptide(L)'
;MRDATMRIHLHGSPRRFLECPVSRLFRLIVPVAAVLFSTMTLAAAAQGTVTTGTAATTDAGSIEAPVGDGEDALPEATRSVLDILSSEPRFSLFRTLVDLAGTPDVFTEGGPITVFVPTDDVLASAFEAYMKGFKGKAYDKRVRKLVLAHVLDAQFSPDDLIANITHSRRRRDNMGTVSGDNVTLTIVGEQICVFDESAQVLPVSLVETGTDGTVYALETGMIRPR
;
A
#
# COMPACT_ATOMS: atom_id res chain seq x y z
N MET A 1 -58.37 -21.56 -33.20
CA MET A 1 -57.05 -21.07 -32.73
C MET A 1 -56.35 -22.27 -32.07
N ARG A 2 -55.77 -23.17 -32.88
CA ARG A 2 -54.31 -23.45 -33.00
C ARG A 2 -53.64 -23.61 -31.61
N ASP A 3 -53.62 -24.79 -31.00
CA ASP A 3 -52.74 -25.98 -31.15
C ASP A 3 -51.48 -25.99 -30.24
N ALA A 4 -51.10 -27.21 -29.82
CA ALA A 4 -49.91 -27.67 -29.06
C ALA A 4 -49.91 -27.43 -27.52
N THR A 5 -50.14 -28.42 -26.64
CA THR A 5 -49.39 -29.68 -26.40
C THR A 5 -47.94 -29.37 -26.03
N MET A 6 -47.43 -29.63 -24.81
CA MET A 6 -47.07 -30.98 -24.34
C MET A 6 -46.51 -30.90 -22.90
N ARG A 7 -46.75 -31.99 -22.15
CA ARG A 7 -46.01 -32.50 -20.97
C ARG A 7 -44.48 -32.24 -21.09
N ILE A 8 -43.64 -32.22 -20.04
CA ILE A 8 -43.23 -33.40 -19.25
C ILE A 8 -42.45 -33.02 -17.96
N HIS A 9 -42.74 -33.80 -16.91
CA HIS A 9 -41.84 -34.42 -15.92
C HIS A 9 -41.16 -33.66 -14.76
N LEU A 10 -41.41 -34.24 -13.57
CA LEU A 10 -40.91 -33.98 -12.22
C LEU A 10 -39.42 -34.26 -12.02
N HIS A 11 -38.75 -33.46 -11.19
CA HIS A 11 -37.75 -33.82 -10.15
C HIS A 11 -37.38 -32.49 -9.45
N GLY A 12 -37.35 -32.30 -8.13
CA GLY A 12 -36.83 -33.19 -7.10
C GLY A 12 -35.67 -32.47 -6.38
N SER A 13 -36.00 -31.65 -5.38
CA SER A 13 -35.15 -31.35 -4.21
C SER A 13 -33.99 -30.30 -4.38
N PRO A 14 -33.29 -29.90 -3.30
CA PRO A 14 -33.52 -28.64 -2.58
C PRO A 14 -32.29 -27.72 -2.52
N ARG A 15 -32.50 -26.49 -2.03
CA ARG A 15 -31.47 -25.49 -1.71
C ARG A 15 -30.35 -26.12 -0.86
N ARG A 16 -29.16 -26.28 -1.43
CA ARG A 16 -27.94 -26.61 -0.69
C ARG A 16 -27.21 -25.32 -0.36
N PHE A 17 -27.31 -24.95 0.91
CA PHE A 17 -26.30 -24.17 1.61
C PHE A 17 -24.95 -24.87 1.39
N LEU A 18 -24.04 -24.23 0.67
CA LEU A 18 -22.63 -24.60 0.74
C LEU A 18 -22.07 -23.92 1.98
N GLU A 19 -22.17 -24.64 3.09
CA GLU A 19 -21.41 -24.44 4.31
C GLU A 19 -19.91 -24.45 3.95
N CYS A 20 -19.18 -23.39 4.31
CA CYS A 20 -17.72 -23.35 4.25
C CYS A 20 -17.14 -24.32 5.28
N PRO A 21 -16.39 -25.36 4.86
CA PRO A 21 -15.81 -26.32 5.77
C PRO A 21 -14.33 -25.99 6.02
N VAL A 22 -14.03 -25.10 6.96
CA VAL A 22 -12.67 -25.03 7.55
C VAL A 22 -12.76 -24.80 9.06
N SER A 23 -13.54 -25.63 9.74
CA SER A 23 -13.40 -25.89 11.18
C SER A 23 -12.96 -27.34 11.37
N ARG A 24 -11.65 -27.57 11.24
CA ARG A 24 -10.95 -28.74 11.79
C ARG A 24 -9.59 -28.25 12.27
N LEU A 25 -9.47 -28.04 13.57
CA LEU A 25 -8.87 -29.01 14.48
C LEU A 25 -7.37 -29.21 14.17
N PHE A 26 -6.54 -28.27 14.61
CA PHE A 26 -5.17 -28.60 14.97
C PHE A 26 -4.85 -28.03 16.35
N ARG A 27 -5.17 -28.87 17.33
CA ARG A 27 -4.73 -28.78 18.71
C ARG A 27 -3.27 -29.21 18.70
N LEU A 28 -2.32 -28.26 18.72
CA LEU A 28 -0.93 -28.57 18.99
C LEU A 28 -0.44 -27.77 20.20
N ILE A 29 -0.18 -28.54 21.24
CA ILE A 29 0.43 -28.13 22.50
C ILE A 29 1.91 -27.85 22.22
N VAL A 30 2.34 -26.61 22.45
CA VAL A 30 3.76 -26.27 22.65
C VAL A 30 3.84 -25.60 24.01
N PRO A 31 4.42 -26.23 25.04
CA PRO A 31 4.83 -25.50 26.24
C PRO A 31 6.15 -24.81 25.88
N VAL A 32 6.40 -23.58 26.37
CA VAL A 32 7.75 -23.15 26.79
C VAL A 32 7.70 -21.73 27.37
N ALA A 33 8.17 -21.68 28.62
CA ALA A 33 8.88 -20.60 29.29
C ALA A 33 8.21 -19.23 29.43
N ALA A 34 7.63 -19.03 30.61
CA ALA A 34 7.67 -17.77 31.31
C ALA A 34 9.13 -17.29 31.49
N VAL A 35 9.44 -16.06 31.07
CA VAL A 35 10.62 -15.31 31.55
C VAL A 35 10.22 -13.86 31.82
N LEU A 36 9.90 -13.66 33.10
CA LEU A 36 10.14 -12.51 33.97
C LEU A 36 10.29 -11.11 33.34
N PHE A 37 9.27 -10.28 33.62
CA PHE A 37 9.35 -8.83 33.72
C PHE A 37 10.52 -8.40 34.61
N SER A 38 11.42 -7.57 34.06
CA SER A 38 12.44 -6.87 34.84
C SER A 38 12.20 -5.37 34.74
N THR A 39 11.55 -4.81 35.77
CA THR A 39 11.47 -3.36 36.01
C THR A 39 12.78 -2.89 36.61
N MET A 40 13.48 -1.98 35.93
CA MET A 40 14.62 -1.27 36.52
C MET A 40 14.40 0.23 36.41
N THR A 41 14.07 0.80 37.56
CA THR A 41 14.00 2.23 37.87
C THR A 41 15.41 2.80 37.97
N LEU A 42 15.66 4.00 37.43
CA LEU A 42 16.75 4.85 37.92
C LEU A 42 16.36 6.33 37.85
N ALA A 43 16.72 7.03 38.91
CA ALA A 43 16.31 8.38 39.27
C ALA A 43 17.41 9.44 39.04
N ALA A 44 16.95 10.70 39.08
CA ALA A 44 17.62 11.88 39.66
C ALA A 44 18.38 12.88 38.74
N ALA A 45 17.75 14.05 38.62
CA ALA A 45 18.21 15.41 38.96
C ALA A 45 19.42 16.06 38.25
N ALA A 46 19.16 17.21 37.61
CA ALA A 46 19.86 18.47 37.86
C ALA A 46 19.03 19.67 37.33
N GLN A 47 18.87 20.69 38.17
CA GLN A 47 18.21 21.97 37.88
C GLN A 47 19.22 23.01 37.36
N GLY A 48 18.72 23.93 36.53
CA GLY A 48 19.13 25.34 36.56
C GLY A 48 20.16 25.79 35.53
N THR A 49 19.80 26.76 34.68
CA THR A 49 20.23 28.16 34.82
C THR A 49 19.57 29.05 33.76
N VAL A 50 19.14 30.22 34.21
CA VAL A 50 18.67 31.36 33.42
C VAL A 50 19.90 32.20 33.05
N THR A 51 20.02 32.63 31.78
CA THR A 51 20.78 33.84 31.43
C THR A 51 20.07 34.58 30.30
N THR A 52 19.58 35.76 30.65
CA THR A 52 19.15 36.85 29.78
C THR A 52 20.35 37.57 29.15
N GLY A 53 20.26 37.96 27.88
CA GLY A 53 21.30 38.71 27.16
C GLY A 53 20.78 39.47 25.94
N THR A 54 20.12 40.59 26.21
CA THR A 54 19.77 41.80 25.45
C THR A 54 20.49 42.16 24.13
N ALA A 55 19.65 42.50 23.12
CA ALA A 55 19.68 43.54 22.07
C ALA A 55 20.77 43.61 20.98
N ALA A 56 20.31 43.68 19.71
CA ALA A 56 20.33 44.93 18.92
C ALA A 56 19.45 44.86 17.66
N THR A 57 18.66 45.92 17.49
CA THR A 57 17.75 46.37 16.43
C THR A 57 18.31 46.39 15.01
N THR A 58 17.49 46.16 13.98
CA THR A 58 17.31 47.05 12.79
C THR A 58 16.03 46.71 12.04
N ASP A 59 15.08 47.64 12.13
CA ASP A 59 14.12 48.16 11.14
C ASP A 59 13.78 47.36 9.86
N ALA A 60 12.46 47.26 9.63
CA ALA A 60 11.76 47.69 8.40
C ALA A 60 10.68 46.69 7.97
N GLY A 61 9.43 47.17 7.87
CA GLY A 61 8.41 46.54 7.04
C GLY A 61 7.11 46.24 7.77
N SER A 62 6.21 47.22 7.80
CA SER A 62 4.77 46.95 7.82
C SER A 62 4.43 45.95 6.71
N ILE A 63 3.86 44.82 7.09
CA ILE A 63 2.84 44.14 6.29
C ILE A 63 1.76 43.66 7.26
N GLU A 64 0.54 44.16 7.06
CA GLU A 64 -0.65 43.66 7.69
C GLU A 64 -0.83 42.19 7.28
N ALA A 65 -0.75 41.28 8.25
CA ALA A 65 -1.22 39.92 8.07
C ALA A 65 -2.70 39.88 8.50
N PRO A 66 -3.62 39.42 7.64
CA PRO A 66 -5.01 39.26 8.05
C PRO A 66 -5.11 38.19 9.14
N VAL A 67 -5.92 38.50 10.15
CA VAL A 67 -6.41 37.54 11.14
C VAL A 67 -7.19 36.47 10.39
N GLY A 68 -6.56 35.32 10.16
CA GLY A 68 -7.20 34.11 9.69
C GLY A 68 -7.30 33.14 10.86
N ASP A 69 -8.53 32.89 11.30
CA ASP A 69 -8.88 31.88 12.28
C ASP A 69 -8.22 30.54 11.96
N GLY A 70 -7.76 29.86 13.01
CA GLY A 70 -7.11 28.55 12.90
C GLY A 70 -8.06 27.51 12.32
N GLU A 71 -7.94 27.31 11.01
CA GLU A 71 -8.32 26.06 10.35
C GLU A 71 -7.10 25.14 10.45
N ASP A 72 -7.29 23.90 10.92
CA ASP A 72 -6.28 22.85 10.86
C ASP A 72 -5.72 22.75 9.43
N ALA A 73 -4.59 23.42 9.19
CA ALA A 73 -3.85 23.29 7.95
C ALA A 73 -3.32 21.86 7.91
N LEU A 74 -4.06 20.99 7.21
CA LEU A 74 -3.57 19.69 6.78
C LEU A 74 -2.16 19.91 6.22
N PRO A 75 -1.16 19.13 6.64
CA PRO A 75 0.20 19.31 6.15
C PRO A 75 0.17 19.17 4.63
N GLU A 76 0.35 20.29 3.93
CA GLU A 76 0.52 20.32 2.48
C GLU A 76 1.65 19.32 2.14
N ALA A 77 1.39 18.42 1.21
CA ALA A 77 2.35 17.40 0.84
C ALA A 77 3.60 18.05 0.22
N THR A 78 4.69 18.13 0.98
CA THR A 78 5.90 18.85 0.55
C THR A 78 6.93 17.97 -0.16
N ARG A 79 6.71 16.65 -0.24
CA ARG A 79 7.70 15.69 -0.74
C ARG A 79 7.20 14.96 -1.98
N SER A 80 8.10 14.69 -2.92
CA SER A 80 7.82 13.81 -4.05
C SER A 80 7.73 12.35 -3.59
N VAL A 81 7.13 11.48 -4.42
CA VAL A 81 7.07 10.03 -4.15
C VAL A 81 8.49 9.45 -4.01
N LEU A 82 9.43 9.86 -4.87
CA LEU A 82 10.82 9.38 -4.79
C LEU A 82 11.52 9.81 -3.49
N ASP A 83 11.21 11.01 -2.99
CA ASP A 83 11.74 11.49 -1.71
C ASP A 83 11.15 10.68 -0.54
N ILE A 84 9.84 10.39 -0.57
CA ILE A 84 9.19 9.53 0.43
C ILE A 84 9.87 8.17 0.47
N LEU A 85 10.06 7.52 -0.68
CA LEU A 85 10.75 6.22 -0.77
C LEU A 85 12.19 6.27 -0.25
N SER A 86 12.87 7.39 -0.43
CA SER A 86 14.26 7.56 0.01
C SER A 86 14.37 7.90 1.51
N SER A 87 13.33 8.49 2.09
CA SER A 87 13.28 8.83 3.51
C SER A 87 12.98 7.63 4.41
N GLU A 88 12.34 6.60 3.86
CA GLU A 88 11.88 5.42 4.58
C GLU A 88 12.89 4.25 4.48
N PRO A 89 13.56 3.86 5.59
CA PRO A 89 14.57 2.80 5.56
C PRO A 89 14.05 1.44 5.13
N ARG A 90 12.74 1.19 5.32
CA ARG A 90 12.06 -0.07 5.02
C ARG A 90 11.73 -0.28 3.54
N PHE A 91 12.01 0.70 2.68
CA PHE A 91 11.79 0.64 1.22
C PHE A 91 13.09 0.75 0.42
N SER A 92 14.23 0.59 1.09
CA SER A 92 15.56 0.78 0.50
C SER A 92 15.84 -0.21 -0.65
N LEU A 93 15.33 -1.44 -0.56
CA LEU A 93 15.45 -2.44 -1.62
C LEU A 93 14.59 -2.09 -2.82
N PHE A 94 13.36 -1.61 -2.59
CA PHE A 94 12.51 -1.18 -3.69
C PHE A 94 13.10 0.02 -4.45
N ARG A 95 13.66 1.00 -3.73
CA ARG A 95 14.39 2.12 -4.35
C ARG A 95 15.53 1.64 -5.24
N THR A 96 16.29 0.65 -4.77
CA THR A 96 17.37 0.02 -5.55
C THR A 96 16.83 -0.67 -6.81
N LEU A 97 15.66 -1.32 -6.75
CA LEU A 97 15.02 -1.90 -7.94
C LEU A 97 14.58 -0.84 -8.94
N VAL A 98 14.09 0.33 -8.47
CA VAL A 98 13.75 1.46 -9.34
C VAL A 98 15.00 1.95 -10.09
N ASP A 99 16.12 2.10 -9.39
CA ASP A 99 17.40 2.49 -10.01
C ASP A 99 17.90 1.44 -11.01
N LEU A 100 17.80 0.15 -10.67
CA LEU A 100 18.14 -0.96 -11.57
C LEU A 100 17.22 -1.03 -12.80
N ALA A 101 15.95 -0.64 -12.65
CA ALA A 101 14.99 -0.52 -13.74
C ALA A 101 15.22 0.70 -14.64
N GLY A 102 16.16 1.58 -14.27
CA GLY A 102 16.49 2.80 -14.98
C GLY A 102 15.53 3.96 -14.74
N THR A 103 14.88 4.01 -13.56
CA THR A 103 13.88 5.01 -13.14
C THR A 103 12.82 5.28 -14.22
N PRO A 104 11.74 4.49 -14.23
CA PRO A 104 10.74 4.62 -15.28
C PRO A 104 10.12 6.03 -15.34
N ASP A 105 9.79 6.48 -16.56
CA ASP A 105 9.34 7.86 -16.84
C ASP A 105 8.15 8.30 -15.97
N VAL A 106 7.30 7.37 -15.55
CA VAL A 106 6.18 7.60 -14.63
C VAL A 106 6.58 8.29 -13.31
N PHE A 107 7.80 8.07 -12.82
CA PHE A 107 8.30 8.73 -11.61
C PHE A 107 8.87 10.13 -11.88
N THR A 108 9.13 10.48 -13.15
CA THR A 108 9.78 11.74 -13.54
C THR A 108 8.86 12.69 -14.31
N GLU A 109 7.81 12.18 -14.95
CA GLU A 109 6.85 12.98 -15.72
C GLU A 109 5.95 13.86 -14.83
N GLY A 110 5.99 13.68 -13.49
CA GLY A 110 5.29 14.53 -12.53
C GLY A 110 3.76 14.36 -12.54
N GLY A 111 3.28 13.20 -13.01
CA GLY A 111 1.85 12.87 -12.99
C GLY A 111 1.42 12.28 -11.64
N PRO A 112 0.13 12.43 -11.26
CA PRO A 112 -0.41 11.85 -10.05
C PRO A 112 -0.36 10.31 -10.14
N ILE A 113 0.48 9.69 -9.31
CA ILE A 113 0.66 8.23 -9.32
C ILE A 113 0.29 7.62 -7.98
N THR A 114 -0.06 6.34 -7.99
CA THR A 114 -0.19 5.55 -6.76
C THR A 114 0.81 4.42 -6.79
N VAL A 115 1.62 4.30 -5.76
CA VAL A 115 2.70 3.30 -5.68
C VAL A 115 2.44 2.36 -4.51
N PHE A 116 2.34 1.07 -4.81
CA PHE A 116 2.30 0.01 -3.82
C PHE A 116 3.71 -0.52 -3.57
N VAL A 117 4.27 -0.28 -2.40
CA VAL A 117 5.67 -0.57 -2.11
C VAL A 117 5.77 -1.74 -1.15
N PRO A 118 6.32 -2.89 -1.55
CA PRO A 118 6.63 -3.95 -0.61
C PRO A 118 7.74 -3.49 0.34
N THR A 119 7.59 -3.83 1.62
CA THR A 119 8.66 -3.66 2.61
C THR A 119 9.88 -4.51 2.24
N ASP A 120 11.06 -4.10 2.69
CA ASP A 120 12.32 -4.78 2.38
C ASP A 120 12.32 -6.27 2.77
N ASP A 121 11.71 -6.64 3.90
CA ASP A 121 11.58 -8.04 4.35
C ASP A 121 10.73 -8.89 3.38
N VAL A 122 9.61 -8.32 2.92
CA VAL A 122 8.71 -8.94 1.96
C VAL A 122 9.37 -9.07 0.59
N LEU A 123 10.04 -8.00 0.16
CA LEU A 123 10.70 -7.97 -1.13
C LEU A 123 11.86 -8.98 -1.14
N ALA A 124 12.71 -9.01 -0.12
CA ALA A 124 13.83 -9.95 -0.03
C ALA A 124 13.38 -11.42 -0.09
N SER A 125 12.27 -11.76 0.59
CA SER A 125 11.76 -13.13 0.63
C SER A 125 11.04 -13.54 -0.67
N ALA A 126 10.29 -12.64 -1.31
CA ALA A 126 9.51 -12.95 -2.51
C ALA A 126 10.31 -12.80 -3.82
N PHE A 127 11.32 -11.91 -3.85
CA PHE A 127 12.02 -11.52 -5.07
C PHE A 127 12.87 -12.65 -5.66
N GLU A 128 13.62 -13.39 -4.84
CA GLU A 128 14.47 -14.48 -5.34
C GLU A 128 13.64 -15.56 -6.05
N ALA A 129 12.52 -15.96 -5.45
CA ALA A 129 11.60 -16.92 -6.04
C ALA A 129 11.00 -16.42 -7.36
N TYR A 130 10.66 -15.13 -7.44
CA TYR A 130 10.10 -14.51 -8.64
C TYR A 130 11.13 -14.34 -9.78
N MET A 131 12.41 -14.16 -9.45
CA MET A 131 13.50 -13.99 -10.41
C MET A 131 14.18 -15.30 -10.83
N LYS A 132 13.82 -16.41 -10.18
CA LYS A 132 14.43 -17.72 -10.43
C LYS A 132 14.36 -18.10 -11.92
N GLY A 133 15.53 -18.37 -12.50
CA GLY A 133 15.67 -18.81 -13.89
C GLY A 133 15.88 -17.69 -14.90
N PHE A 134 15.75 -16.41 -14.51
CA PHE A 134 16.03 -15.27 -15.38
C PHE A 134 17.47 -14.79 -15.21
N LYS A 135 18.14 -14.47 -16.32
CA LYS A 135 19.53 -13.96 -16.36
C LYS A 135 19.71 -12.95 -17.50
N GLY A 136 20.73 -12.11 -17.38
CA GLY A 136 21.09 -11.12 -18.41
C GLY A 136 19.93 -10.18 -18.73
N LYS A 137 19.76 -9.82 -20.01
CA LYS A 137 18.72 -8.86 -20.43
C LYS A 137 17.28 -9.26 -20.06
N ALA A 138 17.00 -10.55 -19.89
CA ALA A 138 15.69 -11.02 -19.48
C ALA A 138 15.40 -10.70 -18.00
N TYR A 139 16.45 -10.69 -17.17
CA TYR A 139 16.36 -10.27 -15.77
C TYR A 139 16.00 -8.79 -15.68
N ASP A 140 16.74 -7.92 -16.37
CA ASP A 140 16.51 -6.46 -16.33
C ASP A 140 15.10 -6.09 -16.79
N LYS A 141 14.62 -6.72 -17.88
CA LYS A 141 13.24 -6.53 -18.36
C LYS A 141 12.21 -6.95 -17.31
N ARG A 142 12.46 -8.03 -16.57
CA ARG A 142 11.54 -8.54 -15.55
C ARG A 142 11.55 -7.65 -14.30
N VAL A 143 12.69 -7.10 -13.92
CA VAL A 143 12.79 -6.10 -12.84
C VAL A 143 12.03 -4.83 -13.22
N ARG A 144 12.22 -4.31 -14.43
CA ARG A 144 11.45 -3.15 -14.90
C ARG A 144 9.95 -3.43 -14.91
N LYS A 145 9.52 -4.61 -15.37
CA LYS A 145 8.11 -5.02 -15.33
C LYS A 145 7.59 -5.07 -13.89
N LEU A 146 8.38 -5.62 -12.97
CA LEU A 146 8.03 -5.70 -11.55
C LEU A 146 7.77 -4.33 -10.94
N VAL A 147 8.68 -3.38 -11.13
CA VAL A 147 8.54 -2.01 -10.60
C VAL A 147 7.27 -1.35 -11.15
N LEU A 148 7.03 -1.47 -12.46
CA LEU A 148 5.86 -0.86 -13.10
C LEU A 148 4.51 -1.50 -12.72
N ALA A 149 4.51 -2.77 -12.30
CA ALA A 149 3.30 -3.44 -11.83
C ALA A 149 2.85 -2.95 -10.45
N HIS A 150 3.72 -2.25 -9.73
CA HIS A 150 3.42 -1.62 -8.45
C HIS A 150 2.96 -0.17 -8.59
N VAL A 151 2.91 0.36 -9.81
CA VAL A 151 2.56 1.76 -10.09
C VAL A 151 1.24 1.82 -10.87
N LEU A 152 0.34 2.66 -10.39
CA LEU A 152 -0.86 3.10 -11.09
C LEU A 152 -0.62 4.51 -11.63
N ASP A 153 -1.12 4.78 -12.85
CA ASP A 153 -1.05 6.07 -13.54
C ASP A 153 -2.12 7.08 -13.08
N ALA A 154 -2.62 6.90 -11.86
CA ALA A 154 -3.53 7.82 -11.19
C ALA A 154 -3.28 7.82 -9.68
N GLN A 155 -3.50 8.96 -9.03
CA GLN A 155 -3.45 9.10 -7.58
C GLN A 155 -4.79 8.69 -6.97
N PHE A 156 -4.75 7.82 -5.96
CA PHE A 156 -5.91 7.37 -5.22
C PHE A 156 -5.69 7.63 -3.73
N SER A 157 -6.53 8.47 -3.14
CA SER A 157 -6.64 8.58 -1.69
C SER A 157 -7.30 7.31 -1.10
N PRO A 158 -7.20 7.06 0.21
CA PRO A 158 -7.89 5.93 0.84
C PRO A 158 -9.40 5.95 0.57
N ASP A 159 -10.00 7.15 0.55
CA ASP A 159 -11.42 7.33 0.26
C ASP A 159 -11.73 6.99 -1.21
N ASP A 160 -10.85 7.34 -2.15
CA ASP A 160 -11.01 6.98 -3.56
C ASP A 160 -10.89 5.46 -3.76
N LEU A 161 -9.96 4.80 -3.05
CA LEU A 161 -9.84 3.34 -3.06
C LEU A 161 -11.14 2.69 -2.56
N ILE A 162 -11.71 3.18 -1.46
CA ILE A 162 -12.99 2.67 -0.92
C ILE A 162 -14.15 2.98 -1.88
N ALA A 163 -14.18 4.17 -2.46
CA ALA A 163 -15.18 4.59 -3.41
C ALA A 163 -15.14 3.72 -4.67
N ASN A 164 -13.95 3.40 -5.18
CA ASN A 164 -13.74 2.46 -6.28
C ASN A 164 -14.39 1.11 -5.94
N ILE A 165 -14.07 0.52 -4.79
CA ILE A 165 -14.63 -0.76 -4.35
C ILE A 165 -16.17 -0.72 -4.23
N THR A 166 -16.73 0.40 -3.75
CA THR A 166 -18.16 0.54 -3.43
C THR A 166 -19.02 0.91 -4.64
N HIS A 167 -18.49 1.71 -5.56
CA HIS A 167 -19.18 2.18 -6.78
C HIS A 167 -19.08 1.17 -7.93
N SER A 168 -18.09 0.26 -7.90
CA SER A 168 -17.94 -0.89 -8.80
C SER A 168 -19.04 -1.97 -8.60
N ARG A 169 -20.32 -1.59 -8.65
CA ARG A 169 -21.48 -2.50 -8.42
C ARG A 169 -21.80 -3.47 -9.56
N ARG A 170 -21.04 -3.47 -10.67
CA ARG A 170 -21.30 -4.34 -11.85
C ARG A 170 -20.07 -5.08 -12.38
N ARG A 171 -18.86 -4.60 -12.08
CA ARG A 171 -17.57 -5.25 -12.28
C ARG A 171 -16.65 -4.66 -11.22
N ARG A 172 -15.88 -5.49 -10.51
CA ARG A 172 -14.68 -4.98 -9.83
C ARG A 172 -13.87 -4.30 -10.92
N ASP A 173 -13.71 -2.99 -10.86
CA ASP A 173 -12.99 -2.28 -11.90
C ASP A 173 -11.52 -2.63 -11.73
N ASN A 174 -11.03 -3.43 -12.67
CA ASN A 174 -9.63 -3.73 -12.80
C ASN A 174 -8.91 -2.41 -13.05
N MET A 175 -8.02 -2.02 -12.14
CA MET A 175 -7.15 -0.87 -12.30
C MET A 175 -5.94 -1.32 -13.09
N GLY A 176 -5.68 -0.64 -14.21
CA GLY A 176 -4.49 -0.90 -15.02
C GLY A 176 -3.25 -0.39 -14.30
N THR A 177 -2.23 -1.23 -14.17
CA THR A 177 -0.89 -0.79 -13.78
C THR A 177 -0.13 -0.30 -15.00
N VAL A 178 0.94 0.45 -14.80
CA VAL A 178 1.81 0.92 -15.89
C VAL A 178 2.52 -0.25 -16.60
N SER A 179 2.64 -1.40 -15.93
CA SER A 179 3.12 -2.65 -16.53
C SER A 179 2.12 -3.26 -17.53
N GLY A 180 0.86 -2.84 -17.49
CA GLY A 180 -0.25 -3.40 -18.27
C GLY A 180 -0.96 -4.58 -17.59
N ASP A 181 -0.49 -5.01 -16.42
CA ASP A 181 -1.17 -5.99 -15.58
C ASP A 181 -2.31 -5.31 -14.80
N ASN A 182 -3.36 -6.05 -14.47
CA ASN A 182 -4.50 -5.50 -13.74
C ASN A 182 -4.41 -5.82 -12.25
N VAL A 183 -4.74 -4.82 -11.43
CA VAL A 183 -4.97 -5.02 -10.00
C VAL A 183 -6.41 -4.70 -9.66
N THR A 184 -6.94 -5.38 -8.66
CA THR A 184 -8.31 -5.18 -8.22
C THR A 184 -8.31 -4.86 -6.74
N LEU A 185 -9.02 -3.81 -6.33
CA LEU A 185 -9.16 -3.49 -4.92
C LEU A 185 -10.30 -4.29 -4.29
N THR A 186 -10.13 -4.63 -3.02
CA THR A 186 -11.15 -5.29 -2.20
C THR A 186 -10.99 -4.87 -0.74
N ILE A 187 -12.04 -5.04 0.05
CA ILE A 187 -11.99 -4.82 1.50
C ILE A 187 -12.15 -6.19 2.16
N VAL A 188 -11.17 -6.57 2.98
CA VAL A 188 -11.23 -7.78 3.80
C VAL A 188 -11.24 -7.36 5.26
N GLY A 189 -12.39 -7.56 5.92
CA GLY A 189 -12.63 -7.00 7.25
C GLY A 189 -12.75 -5.48 7.16
N GLU A 190 -11.78 -4.77 7.75
CA GLU A 190 -11.69 -3.30 7.75
C GLU A 190 -10.49 -2.78 6.94
N GLN A 191 -9.69 -3.67 6.35
CA GLN A 191 -8.48 -3.30 5.60
C GLN A 191 -8.73 -3.32 4.09
N ILE A 192 -8.18 -2.32 3.40
CA ILE A 192 -8.10 -2.30 1.94
C ILE A 192 -7.03 -3.32 1.53
N CYS A 193 -7.34 -4.14 0.54
CA CYS A 193 -6.42 -5.12 -0.01
C CYS A 193 -6.38 -5.04 -1.53
N VAL A 194 -5.19 -5.23 -2.09
CA VAL A 194 -4.96 -5.41 -3.52
C VAL A 194 -5.05 -6.90 -3.84
N PHE A 195 -5.89 -7.25 -4.82
CA PHE A 195 -5.97 -8.55 -5.43
C PHE A 195 -5.25 -8.51 -6.79
N ASP A 196 -4.17 -9.27 -6.91
CA ASP A 196 -3.36 -9.33 -8.13
C ASP A 196 -3.78 -10.48 -9.07
N GLU A 197 -3.23 -10.51 -10.28
CA GLU A 197 -3.48 -11.59 -11.23
C GLU A 197 -2.89 -12.95 -10.79
N SER A 198 -2.01 -12.96 -9.79
CA SER A 198 -1.49 -14.17 -9.15
C SER A 198 -2.42 -14.69 -8.05
N ALA A 199 -3.62 -14.13 -7.91
CA ALA A 199 -4.63 -14.46 -6.92
C ALA A 199 -4.18 -14.26 -5.46
N GLN A 200 -3.21 -13.36 -5.24
CA GLN A 200 -2.81 -12.93 -3.91
C GLN A 200 -3.71 -11.80 -3.42
N VAL A 201 -4.01 -11.80 -2.12
CA VAL A 201 -4.68 -10.69 -1.43
C VAL A 201 -3.62 -10.02 -0.56
N LEU A 202 -3.32 -8.76 -0.86
CA LEU A 202 -2.24 -8.01 -0.23
C LEU A 202 -2.84 -6.82 0.52
N PRO A 203 -2.86 -6.81 1.86
CA PRO A 203 -3.31 -5.66 2.61
C PRO A 203 -2.39 -4.47 2.33
N VAL A 204 -3.00 -3.29 2.20
CA VAL A 204 -2.28 -2.04 1.96
C VAL A 204 -2.43 -1.11 3.16
N SER A 205 -1.35 -0.43 3.53
CA SER A 205 -1.37 0.64 4.52
C SER A 205 -0.94 1.94 3.86
N LEU A 206 -1.67 3.02 4.11
CA LEU A 206 -1.21 4.34 3.70
C LEU A 206 0.10 4.67 4.43
N VAL A 207 1.10 5.13 3.69
CA VAL A 207 2.36 5.65 4.25
C VAL A 207 2.29 7.16 4.30
N GLU A 208 2.29 7.78 3.14
CA GLU A 208 2.31 9.23 2.97
C GLU A 208 1.72 9.58 1.59
N THR A 209 1.04 10.72 1.53
CA THR A 209 0.64 11.34 0.27
C THR A 209 1.64 12.43 -0.05
N GLY A 210 2.36 12.27 -1.15
CA GLY A 210 3.30 13.25 -1.69
C GLY A 210 2.65 14.17 -2.70
N THR A 211 3.44 15.12 -3.21
CA THR A 211 2.99 16.12 -4.20
C THR A 211 2.62 15.46 -5.53
N ASP A 212 3.36 14.42 -5.92
CA ASP A 212 3.20 13.73 -7.21
C ASP A 212 2.42 12.40 -7.09
N GLY A 213 2.01 11.99 -5.89
CA GLY A 213 1.42 10.66 -5.74
C GLY A 213 1.24 10.17 -4.32
N THR A 214 0.59 9.02 -4.16
CA THR A 214 0.34 8.39 -2.86
C THR A 214 1.10 7.08 -2.75
N VAL A 215 1.74 6.88 -1.60
CA VAL A 215 2.53 5.66 -1.31
C VAL A 215 1.77 4.79 -0.32
N TYR A 216 1.60 3.52 -0.70
CA TYR A 216 1.00 2.48 0.13
C TYR A 216 2.01 1.37 0.40
N ALA A 217 2.15 0.93 1.65
CA ALA A 217 3.01 -0.18 2.02
C ALA A 217 2.31 -1.53 1.84
N LEU A 218 3.06 -2.52 1.36
CA LEU A 218 2.68 -3.93 1.36
C LEU A 218 3.54 -4.70 2.36
N GLU A 219 2.91 -5.19 3.42
CA GLU A 219 3.60 -5.87 4.52
C GLU A 219 3.53 -7.40 4.44
N THR A 220 2.64 -7.94 3.62
CA THR A 220 2.40 -9.40 3.54
C THR A 220 2.91 -10.02 2.24
N GLY A 221 3.10 -9.22 1.19
CA GLY A 221 3.50 -9.73 -0.12
C GLY A 221 3.79 -8.61 -1.12
N MET A 222 4.13 -9.03 -2.33
CA MET A 222 4.51 -8.16 -3.44
C MET A 222 3.60 -8.47 -4.62
N ILE A 223 3.19 -7.46 -5.38
CA ILE A 223 2.40 -7.67 -6.61
C ILE A 223 3.29 -8.40 -7.62
N ARG A 224 2.82 -9.55 -8.11
CA ARG A 224 3.59 -10.37 -9.06
C ARG A 224 2.99 -10.24 -10.46
N PRO A 225 3.67 -9.53 -11.39
CA PRO A 225 3.22 -9.44 -12.77
C PRO A 225 3.42 -10.78 -13.49
N ARG A 226 2.61 -11.01 -14.53
CA ARG A 226 2.62 -12.27 -15.29
C ARG A 226 3.71 -12.37 -16.34
#